data_AF-C1ECX5-F1
#
_entry.id   AF-C1ECX5-F1
#
_cell.length_a   1.000
_cell.length_b   1.000
_cell.length_c   1.000
_cell.angle_alpha   90.00
_cell.angle_beta   90.00
_cell.angle_gamma   90.00
#
_symmetry.space_group_name_H-M   'P 1'
#
loop_
_entity.id
_entity.type
_entity.pdbx_description
1 polymer ?
#
loop_
_entity_poly.entity_id
_entity_poly.type
_entity_poly.pdbx_seq_one_letter_code
_entity_poly.pdbx_strand_id
1 'polypeptide(L)'
;MPSIWRPNVRVTLDEYGEVEDTEQEGEEVTNKGTKRKGAPRTKGPCEHGVKQRSKCKVCSACPHGKQRSRCKECDGGGICKHGRVRSKCKECGGSQICVHDRVRSQCKECGGASICEHGRQRHRCKECGGGSICNHGRERHRCKECGGSQICEHGRLRFSCKECGGASICEHGRERHRCKECGGGSICEHGRHRFSCKECGGSGICEHGRRRSECKECGGGSICEHGRRRSRCKECGGSQICEHGRQRLQCRECGGSGICEHGRQRSQCKECGGSGICEHGRVRSQCKECRAAKAGK
;
A
#
# COMPACT_ATOMS: atom_id res chain seq x y z
N MET A 1 -56.39 20.47 47.03
CA MET A 1 -55.17 21.20 47.43
C MET A 1 -54.08 20.88 46.41
N PRO A 2 -53.60 21.86 45.64
CA PRO A 2 -52.58 21.64 44.60
C PRO A 2 -51.16 21.67 45.19
N SER A 3 -50.37 20.64 44.89
CA SER A 3 -48.95 20.55 45.28
C SER A 3 -48.08 21.27 44.25
N ILE A 4 -47.57 22.45 44.59
CA ILE A 4 -46.65 23.23 43.77
C ILE A 4 -45.22 22.75 44.08
N TRP A 5 -44.53 22.20 43.08
CA TRP A 5 -43.13 21.79 43.15
C TRP A 5 -42.26 22.95 42.66
N ARG A 6 -41.41 23.53 43.53
CA ARG A 6 -40.41 24.56 43.16
C ARG A 6 -39.01 23.92 43.15
N PRO A 7 -38.20 24.07 42.08
CA PRO A 7 -36.85 23.52 42.05
C PRO A 7 -35.79 24.54 42.49
N ASN A 8 -34.79 24.04 43.24
CA ASN A 8 -33.44 24.57 43.45
C ASN A 8 -33.25 26.07 43.75
N VAL A 9 -33.19 26.39 45.05
CA VAL A 9 -32.30 27.45 45.56
C VAL A 9 -31.41 26.79 46.61
N ARG A 10 -30.10 26.76 46.38
CA ARG A 10 -29.11 26.47 47.43
C ARG A 10 -28.62 27.82 47.94
N VAL A 11 -29.12 28.22 49.10
CA VAL A 11 -28.55 29.34 49.87
C VAL A 11 -27.57 28.72 50.86
N THR A 12 -26.31 29.13 50.80
CA THR A 12 -25.34 28.89 51.88
C THR A 12 -25.33 30.12 52.76
N LEU A 13 -25.71 29.96 54.02
CA LEU A 13 -25.64 30.96 55.08
C LEU A 13 -24.37 30.74 55.89
N ASP A 14 -23.60 31.80 56.12
CA ASP A 14 -22.62 31.89 57.19
C ASP A 14 -23.18 32.66 58.41
N GLU A 15 -22.49 32.54 59.54
CA GLU A 15 -23.01 32.75 60.90
C GLU A 15 -23.28 34.22 61.28
N TYR A 16 -23.09 35.17 60.36
CA TYR A 16 -23.33 36.61 60.60
C TYR A 16 -24.07 37.28 59.43
N GLY A 17 -25.22 36.74 59.04
CA GLY A 17 -26.40 37.49 58.57
C GLY A 17 -26.25 38.77 57.73
N GLU A 18 -25.46 38.77 56.66
CA GLU A 18 -25.48 39.82 55.62
C GLU A 18 -25.72 39.20 54.23
N VAL A 19 -26.61 39.83 53.44
CA VAL A 19 -26.97 39.43 52.07
C VAL A 19 -26.14 40.25 51.08
N GLU A 20 -25.19 39.61 50.39
CA GLU A 20 -24.55 40.19 49.20
C GLU A 20 -25.35 39.82 47.94
N ASP A 21 -26.07 40.81 47.40
CA ASP A 21 -26.65 40.77 46.06
C ASP A 21 -25.55 41.09 45.03
N THR A 22 -24.97 40.07 44.41
CA THR A 22 -24.20 40.27 43.17
C THR A 22 -25.09 39.94 41.97
N GLU A 23 -25.70 40.98 41.40
CA GLU A 23 -26.28 40.95 40.06
C GLU A 23 -25.16 40.68 39.04
N GLN A 24 -25.22 39.56 38.32
CA GLN A 24 -24.40 39.34 37.12
C GLN A 24 -25.28 39.17 35.90
N GLU A 25 -25.03 40.09 34.96
CA GLU A 25 -25.73 40.37 33.74
C GLU A 25 -25.78 39.17 32.77
N GLY A 26 -26.96 38.94 32.19
CA GLY A 26 -27.16 38.46 30.82
C GLY A 26 -26.41 37.20 30.35
N GLU A 27 -26.86 36.01 30.77
CA GLU A 27 -26.51 34.79 30.02
C GLU A 27 -27.36 34.68 28.75
N GLU A 28 -26.69 34.87 27.62
CA GLU A 28 -27.15 34.59 26.26
C GLU A 28 -27.78 33.18 26.19
N VAL A 29 -29.09 33.14 25.90
CA VAL A 29 -29.88 31.91 25.81
C VAL A 29 -29.37 31.08 24.64
N THR A 30 -28.39 30.21 24.91
CA THR A 30 -28.04 29.15 23.98
C THR A 30 -29.27 28.25 23.85
N ASN A 31 -29.90 28.27 22.68
CA ASN A 31 -31.00 27.40 22.30
C ASN A 31 -30.57 25.93 22.45
N LYS A 32 -30.76 25.37 23.64
CA LYS A 32 -30.60 23.94 23.92
C LYS A 32 -31.68 23.23 23.13
N GLY A 33 -31.29 22.75 21.95
CA GLY A 33 -32.16 22.01 21.05
C GLY A 33 -32.96 20.95 21.80
N THR A 34 -34.28 21.00 21.65
CA THR A 34 -35.22 20.03 22.23
C THR A 34 -34.70 18.61 21.96
N LYS A 35 -34.30 17.89 23.01
CA LYS A 35 -33.97 16.46 22.90
C LYS A 35 -35.22 15.75 22.37
N ARG A 36 -35.18 15.37 21.10
CA ARG A 36 -36.28 14.65 20.44
C ARG A 36 -36.46 13.31 21.16
N LYS A 37 -37.66 13.07 21.70
CA LYS A 37 -38.06 11.77 22.24
C LYS A 37 -37.91 10.74 21.11
N GLY A 38 -37.03 9.77 21.29
CA GLY A 38 -36.80 8.73 20.30
C GLY A 38 -38.07 7.94 20.07
N ALA A 39 -38.45 7.73 18.81
CA ALA A 39 -39.57 6.86 18.48
C ALA A 39 -39.33 5.44 19.07
N PRO A 40 -40.39 4.71 19.46
CA PRO A 40 -40.28 3.35 19.95
C PRO A 40 -39.44 2.51 18.98
N ARG A 41 -38.56 1.65 19.49
CA ARG A 41 -37.78 0.74 18.65
C ARG A 41 -38.71 -0.31 18.05
N THR A 42 -39.30 -0.01 16.90
CA THR A 42 -40.09 -1.00 16.14
C THR A 42 -39.12 -2.04 15.56
N LYS A 43 -39.14 -3.26 16.10
CA LYS A 43 -38.37 -4.41 15.60
C LYS A 43 -39.01 -5.02 14.34
N GLY A 44 -39.43 -4.20 13.38
CA GLY A 44 -40.11 -4.63 12.15
C GLY A 44 -39.67 -3.84 10.92
N PRO A 45 -39.88 -4.37 9.69
CA PRO A 45 -39.64 -3.62 8.47
C PRO A 45 -40.48 -2.33 8.46
N CYS A 46 -39.89 -1.25 7.93
CA CYS A 46 -40.64 -0.01 7.72
C CYS A 46 -41.74 -0.23 6.67
N GLU A 47 -42.68 0.71 6.59
CA GLU A 47 -43.78 0.72 5.61
C GLU A 47 -43.32 0.64 4.14
N HIS A 48 -42.04 0.90 3.86
CA HIS A 48 -41.40 0.77 2.55
C HIS A 48 -40.70 -0.59 2.35
N GLY A 49 -41.03 -1.62 3.14
CA GLY A 49 -40.49 -2.97 3.04
C GLY A 49 -39.05 -3.17 3.56
N VAL A 50 -38.36 -2.11 3.99
CA VAL A 50 -36.96 -2.21 4.45
C VAL A 50 -36.88 -2.59 5.93
N LYS A 51 -36.18 -3.70 6.24
CA LYS A 51 -36.02 -4.25 7.61
C LYS A 51 -35.46 -3.26 8.63
N GLN A 52 -34.59 -2.33 8.21
CA GLN A 52 -34.05 -1.28 9.08
C GLN A 52 -34.44 0.09 8.53
N ARG A 53 -35.18 0.88 9.31
CA ARG A 53 -35.62 2.23 8.93
C ARG A 53 -34.45 3.17 8.59
N SER A 54 -33.29 2.97 9.21
CA SER A 54 -32.05 3.69 8.91
C SER A 54 -31.45 3.40 7.53
N LYS A 55 -31.80 2.25 6.93
CA LYS A 55 -31.40 1.84 5.57
C LYS A 55 -32.44 2.20 4.50
N CYS A 56 -33.67 2.53 4.91
CA CYS A 56 -34.70 2.99 3.98
C CYS A 56 -34.34 4.39 3.49
N LYS A 57 -34.16 4.58 2.18
CA LYS A 57 -33.84 5.89 1.60
C LYS A 57 -34.91 6.93 1.91
N VAL A 58 -36.19 6.54 1.90
CA VAL A 58 -37.32 7.42 2.21
C VAL A 58 -37.36 7.78 3.70
N CYS A 59 -37.31 6.79 4.60
CA CYS A 59 -37.40 7.07 6.03
C CYS A 59 -36.13 7.71 6.64
N SER A 60 -34.96 7.46 6.05
CA SER A 60 -33.68 8.00 6.54
C SER A 60 -33.32 9.36 5.93
N ALA A 61 -34.00 9.79 4.87
CA ALA A 61 -33.83 11.10 4.27
C ALA A 61 -34.47 12.21 5.12
N CYS A 62 -33.85 13.38 5.08
CA CYS A 62 -34.39 14.65 5.54
C CYS A 62 -35.15 15.33 4.37
N PRO A 63 -35.96 16.37 4.65
CA PRO A 63 -36.61 17.16 3.60
C PRO A 63 -35.63 17.77 2.59
N HIS A 64 -34.35 17.94 2.95
CA HIS A 64 -33.28 18.44 2.06
C HIS A 64 -32.62 17.33 1.21
N GLY A 65 -33.25 16.16 1.07
CA GLY A 65 -32.76 15.05 0.23
C GLY A 65 -31.50 14.32 0.72
N LYS A 66 -30.97 14.68 1.91
CA LYS A 66 -29.78 14.06 2.53
C LYS A 66 -30.19 13.11 3.65
N GLN A 67 -29.33 12.15 4.01
CA GLN A 67 -29.58 11.34 5.21
C GLN A 67 -29.68 12.26 6.43
N ARG A 68 -30.69 12.10 7.30
CA ARG A 68 -30.96 12.98 8.46
C ARG A 68 -29.74 13.19 9.36
N SER A 69 -28.95 12.15 9.59
CA SER A 69 -27.72 12.22 10.39
C SER A 69 -26.56 12.95 9.68
N ARG A 70 -26.66 13.18 8.38
CA ARG A 70 -25.66 13.80 7.50
C ARG A 70 -26.19 15.07 6.82
N CYS A 71 -27.18 15.73 7.39
CA CYS A 71 -27.69 16.99 6.85
C CYS A 71 -27.23 18.14 7.75
N LYS A 72 -26.52 19.12 7.18
CA LYS A 72 -26.05 20.32 7.89
C LYS A 72 -27.24 21.20 8.32
N GLU A 73 -28.20 21.41 7.42
CA GLU A 73 -29.41 22.23 7.64
C GLU A 73 -30.39 21.60 8.66
N CYS A 74 -30.23 20.32 9.00
CA CYS A 74 -31.05 19.65 10.03
C CYS A 74 -30.30 19.43 11.36
N ASP A 75 -29.11 20.02 11.54
CA ASP A 75 -28.20 19.73 12.65
C ASP A 75 -28.00 18.22 12.88
N GLY A 76 -27.88 17.48 11.77
CA GLY A 76 -27.67 16.04 11.81
C GLY A 76 -26.43 15.71 12.62
N GLY A 77 -26.57 14.88 13.66
CA GLY A 77 -25.50 14.61 14.63
C GLY A 77 -24.17 14.10 14.06
N GLY A 78 -24.15 13.64 12.80
CA GLY A 78 -22.96 13.22 12.07
C GLY A 78 -22.18 14.33 11.35
N ILE A 79 -22.68 15.57 11.30
CA ILE A 79 -21.98 16.72 10.72
C ILE A 79 -21.70 17.76 11.81
N CYS A 80 -20.52 18.38 11.78
CA CYS A 80 -20.19 19.49 12.66
C CYS A 80 -20.56 20.85 12.06
N LYS A 81 -20.48 21.92 12.86
CA LYS A 81 -20.69 23.31 12.41
C LYS A 81 -19.81 23.69 11.20
N HIS A 82 -18.62 23.10 11.08
CA HIS A 82 -17.70 23.29 9.94
C HIS A 82 -18.12 22.54 8.66
N GLY A 83 -19.29 21.89 8.64
CA GLY A 83 -19.79 21.15 7.48
C GLY A 83 -19.07 19.83 7.20
N ARG A 84 -18.11 19.43 8.04
CA ARG A 84 -17.37 18.17 7.94
C ARG A 84 -18.07 17.06 8.72
N VAL A 85 -17.79 15.80 8.37
CA VAL A 85 -18.22 14.66 9.18
C VAL A 85 -17.60 14.79 10.57
N ARG A 86 -18.43 14.80 11.62
CA ARG A 86 -18.04 15.16 12.99
C ARG A 86 -16.91 14.28 13.53
N SER A 87 -16.92 12.97 13.21
CA SER A 87 -15.86 12.04 13.60
C SER A 87 -14.52 12.30 12.90
N LYS A 88 -14.51 13.01 11.77
CA LYS A 88 -13.34 13.35 10.97
C LYS A 88 -12.95 14.83 11.06
N CYS A 89 -13.60 15.60 11.93
CA CYS A 89 -13.34 17.03 12.01
C CYS A 89 -12.23 17.32 13.04
N LYS A 90 -11.06 17.74 12.56
CA LYS A 90 -9.92 18.18 13.40
C LYS A 90 -10.35 19.25 14.41
N GLU A 91 -11.01 20.30 13.92
CA GLU A 91 -11.46 21.47 14.70
C GLU A 91 -12.55 21.12 15.73
N CYS A 92 -13.15 19.92 15.67
CA CYS A 92 -14.12 19.45 16.66
C CYS A 92 -13.57 18.30 17.52
N GLY A 93 -12.27 17.98 17.42
CA GLY A 93 -11.69 16.85 18.14
C GLY A 93 -12.27 15.50 17.73
N GLY A 94 -12.67 15.36 16.46
CA GLY A 94 -13.33 14.16 15.92
C GLY A 94 -12.59 12.87 16.29
N SER A 95 -13.33 11.82 16.61
CA SER A 95 -12.76 10.57 17.14
C SER A 95 -11.75 9.87 16.22
N GLN A 96 -11.80 10.13 14.91
CA GLN A 96 -10.97 9.45 13.91
C GLN A 96 -9.69 10.19 13.54
N ILE A 97 -9.60 11.50 13.76
CA ILE A 97 -8.45 12.33 13.33
C ILE A 97 -7.87 13.04 14.55
N CYS A 98 -6.55 13.01 14.70
CA CYS A 98 -5.87 13.75 15.76
C CYS A 98 -5.57 15.20 15.36
N VAL A 99 -5.04 15.98 16.30
CA VAL A 99 -4.57 17.35 16.06
C VAL A 99 -3.45 17.44 15.03
N HIS A 100 -2.76 16.33 14.73
CA HIS A 100 -1.71 16.23 13.71
C HIS A 100 -2.23 15.88 12.30
N ASP A 101 -3.54 15.96 12.06
CA ASP A 101 -4.18 15.60 10.77
C ASP A 101 -3.94 14.16 10.30
N ARG A 102 -3.57 13.28 11.23
CA ARG A 102 -3.40 11.85 10.99
C ARG A 102 -4.58 11.07 11.55
N VAL A 103 -4.83 9.88 10.98
CA VAL A 103 -5.78 8.93 11.59
C VAL A 103 -5.31 8.65 13.02
N ARG A 104 -6.18 8.88 14.00
CA ARG A 104 -5.82 8.90 15.43
C ARG A 104 -5.19 7.60 15.89
N SER A 105 -5.68 6.45 15.40
CA SER A 105 -5.11 5.12 15.68
C SER A 105 -3.74 4.89 15.05
N GLN A 106 -3.36 5.68 14.04
CA GLN A 106 -2.10 5.59 13.31
C GLN A 106 -1.17 6.78 13.61
N CYS A 107 -1.49 7.62 14.60
CA CYS A 107 -0.63 8.74 14.93
C CYS A 107 0.36 8.34 16.02
N LYS A 108 1.66 8.32 15.69
CA LYS A 108 2.73 8.03 16.66
C LYS A 108 2.74 9.04 17.81
N GLU A 109 2.64 10.32 17.49
CA GLU A 109 2.66 11.44 18.46
C GLU A 109 1.46 11.42 19.41
N CYS A 110 0.35 10.77 19.03
CA CYS A 110 -0.82 10.59 19.91
C CYS A 110 -0.90 9.21 20.56
N GLY A 111 0.15 8.38 20.48
CA GLY A 111 0.13 7.01 21.01
C GLY A 111 -0.92 6.11 20.34
N GLY A 112 -1.18 6.33 19.05
CA GLY A 112 -2.23 5.62 18.30
C GLY A 112 -2.10 4.10 18.44
N ALA A 113 -3.22 3.43 18.79
CA ALA A 113 -3.25 2.00 19.13
C ALA A 113 -2.64 1.07 18.06
N SER A 114 -2.66 1.48 16.78
CA SER A 114 -2.12 0.69 15.66
C SER A 114 -0.61 0.79 15.50
N ILE A 115 0.06 1.75 16.14
CA ILE A 115 1.51 1.97 16.07
C ILE A 115 2.14 1.62 17.43
N CYS A 116 3.31 0.99 17.40
CA CYS A 116 4.12 0.78 18.61
C CYS A 116 5.14 1.91 18.80
N GLU A 117 5.81 1.93 19.94
CA GLU A 117 6.87 2.90 20.25
C GLU A 117 7.99 2.93 19.19
N HIS A 118 8.28 1.78 18.57
CA HIS A 118 9.23 1.63 17.46
C HIS A 118 8.77 2.29 16.14
N GLY A 119 7.60 2.93 16.10
CA GLY A 119 7.05 3.58 14.90
C GLY A 119 6.56 2.59 13.82
N ARG A 120 6.51 1.30 14.13
CA ARG A 120 5.99 0.25 13.23
C ARG A 120 4.52 -0.05 13.55
N GLN A 121 3.79 -0.63 12.61
CA GLN A 121 2.46 -1.16 12.90
C GLN A 121 2.58 -2.25 13.98
N ARG A 122 1.84 -2.10 15.08
CA ARG A 122 1.98 -2.93 16.30
C ARG A 122 1.85 -4.43 16.01
N HIS A 123 0.86 -4.82 15.20
CA HIS A 123 0.65 -6.22 14.79
C HIS A 123 1.77 -6.79 13.91
N ARG A 124 2.59 -5.92 13.29
CA ARG A 124 3.76 -6.24 12.47
C ARG A 124 5.09 -5.92 13.16
N CYS A 125 5.10 -5.58 14.44
CA CYS A 125 6.33 -5.29 15.14
C CYS A 125 6.88 -6.56 15.78
N LYS A 126 8.07 -6.99 15.37
CA LYS A 126 8.79 -8.13 15.97
C LYS A 126 9.10 -7.87 17.44
N GLU A 127 9.65 -6.70 17.76
CA GLU A 127 10.05 -6.29 19.12
C GLU A 127 8.86 -6.22 20.08
N CYS A 128 7.65 -5.90 19.59
CA CYS A 128 6.43 -5.90 20.41
C CYS A 128 5.66 -7.23 20.39
N GLY A 129 6.21 -8.30 19.83
CA GLY A 129 5.52 -9.60 19.73
C GLY A 129 4.24 -9.54 18.88
N GLY A 130 4.17 -8.64 17.90
CA GLY A 130 3.00 -8.41 17.06
C GLY A 130 2.48 -9.70 16.44
N GLY A 131 1.16 -9.93 16.55
CA GLY A 131 0.52 -11.20 16.18
C GLY A 131 0.74 -11.69 14.73
N SER A 132 1.14 -10.80 13.81
CA SER A 132 1.36 -11.14 12.40
C SER A 132 2.80 -11.55 12.09
N ILE A 133 3.77 -11.25 12.96
CA ILE A 133 5.18 -11.63 12.77
C ILE A 133 5.57 -12.67 13.81
N CYS A 134 6.42 -13.62 13.42
CA CYS A 134 7.04 -14.57 14.35
C CYS A 134 8.40 -14.06 14.83
N ASN A 135 8.97 -14.74 15.83
CA ASN A 135 10.30 -14.39 16.37
C ASN A 135 11.43 -14.50 15.31
N HIS A 136 11.20 -15.19 14.20
CA HIS A 136 12.12 -15.26 13.05
C HIS A 136 12.04 -14.03 12.13
N GLY A 137 11.21 -13.03 12.45
CA GLY A 137 11.03 -11.82 11.63
C GLY A 137 10.25 -12.03 10.33
N ARG A 138 9.61 -13.20 10.16
CA ARG A 138 8.77 -13.53 9.00
C ARG A 138 7.29 -13.40 9.36
N GLU A 139 6.43 -13.23 8.36
CA GLU A 139 4.98 -13.32 8.58
C GLU A 139 4.63 -14.71 9.14
N ARG A 140 3.95 -14.76 10.29
CA ARG A 140 3.71 -16.00 11.05
C ARG A 140 3.06 -17.09 10.20
N HIS A 141 2.10 -16.71 9.38
CA HIS A 141 1.38 -17.63 8.50
C HIS A 141 2.25 -18.17 7.34
N ARG A 142 3.40 -17.55 7.03
CA ARG A 142 4.37 -17.98 5.99
C ARG A 142 5.65 -18.57 6.57
N CYS A 143 5.79 -18.64 7.89
CA CYS A 143 7.03 -19.08 8.51
C CYS A 143 7.06 -20.61 8.59
N LYS A 144 8.01 -21.24 7.89
CA LYS A 144 8.22 -22.70 7.91
C LYS A 144 8.55 -23.20 9.32
N GLU A 145 9.46 -22.51 10.02
CA GLU A 145 9.90 -22.87 11.37
C GLU A 145 8.78 -22.74 12.42
N CYS A 146 7.75 -21.92 12.18
CA CYS A 146 6.60 -21.80 13.07
C CYS A 146 5.39 -22.66 12.64
N GLY A 147 5.55 -23.54 11.63
CA GLY A 147 4.42 -24.30 11.10
C GLY A 147 3.31 -23.40 10.52
N GLY A 148 3.69 -22.28 9.89
CA GLY A 148 2.75 -21.30 9.38
C GLY A 148 1.68 -21.93 8.49
N SER A 149 0.41 -21.52 8.68
CA SER A 149 -0.75 -22.10 7.99
C SER A 149 -0.68 -22.15 6.46
N GLN A 150 0.15 -21.32 5.81
CA GLN A 150 0.35 -21.33 4.36
C GLN A 150 1.49 -22.23 3.91
N ILE A 151 2.22 -22.88 4.82
CA ILE A 151 3.28 -23.81 4.49
C ILE A 151 2.69 -25.23 4.38
N CYS A 152 3.03 -25.94 3.32
CA CYS A 152 2.68 -27.36 3.16
C CYS A 152 3.72 -28.25 3.84
N GLU A 153 3.41 -29.55 3.92
CA GLU A 153 4.35 -30.57 4.39
C GLU A 153 5.69 -30.59 3.63
N HIS A 154 5.67 -30.25 2.32
CA HIS A 154 6.87 -30.10 1.49
C HIS A 154 7.72 -28.86 1.82
N GLY A 155 7.33 -28.07 2.83
CA GLY A 155 8.05 -26.87 3.26
C GLY A 155 7.97 -25.70 2.27
N ARG A 156 7.07 -25.76 1.28
CA ARG A 156 6.79 -24.71 0.30
C ARG A 156 5.48 -23.99 0.67
N LEU A 157 5.20 -22.84 0.05
CA LEU A 157 3.89 -22.22 0.18
C LEU A 157 2.84 -23.09 -0.50
N ARG A 158 1.74 -23.43 0.20
CA ARG A 158 0.64 -24.29 -0.28
C ARG A 158 0.13 -23.85 -1.63
N PHE A 159 -0.05 -22.55 -1.84
CA PHE A 159 -0.56 -22.02 -3.11
C PHE A 159 0.40 -22.24 -4.28
N SER A 160 1.72 -22.41 -4.05
CA SER A 160 2.75 -22.60 -5.07
C SER A 160 3.37 -24.00 -5.07
N CYS A 161 2.88 -24.90 -4.22
CA CYS A 161 3.39 -26.25 -4.16
C CYS A 161 2.75 -27.10 -5.26
N LYS A 162 3.56 -27.60 -6.19
CA LYS A 162 3.11 -28.50 -7.27
C LYS A 162 2.54 -29.81 -6.70
N GLU A 163 3.21 -30.39 -5.71
CA GLU A 163 2.83 -31.67 -5.08
C GLU A 163 1.49 -31.57 -4.33
N CYS A 164 1.15 -30.40 -3.78
CA CYS A 164 -0.14 -30.15 -3.14
C CYS A 164 -1.23 -29.63 -4.11
N GLY A 165 -0.98 -29.59 -5.42
CA GLY A 165 -1.94 -29.02 -6.38
C GLY A 165 -2.22 -27.53 -6.15
N GLY A 166 -1.21 -26.78 -5.68
CA GLY A 166 -1.36 -25.38 -5.28
C GLY A 166 -2.01 -24.51 -6.36
N ALA A 167 -2.90 -23.61 -5.94
CA ALA A 167 -3.74 -22.79 -6.83
C ALA A 167 -2.98 -21.93 -7.87
N SER A 168 -1.69 -21.68 -7.68
CA SER A 168 -0.86 -20.95 -8.67
C SER A 168 -0.24 -21.84 -9.74
N ILE A 169 -0.28 -23.16 -9.58
CA ILE A 169 0.24 -24.14 -10.52
C ILE A 169 -0.94 -24.80 -11.25
N CYS A 170 -0.81 -25.00 -12.56
CA CYS A 170 -1.79 -25.77 -13.33
C CYS A 170 -1.42 -27.26 -13.38
N GLU A 171 -2.32 -28.08 -13.91
CA GLU A 171 -2.08 -29.51 -14.16
C GLU A 171 -0.82 -29.77 -15.02
N HIS A 172 -0.49 -28.85 -15.94
CA HIS A 172 0.73 -28.90 -16.75
C HIS A 172 2.02 -28.58 -15.96
N GLY A 173 1.95 -28.37 -14.65
CA GLY A 173 3.10 -28.08 -13.79
C GLY A 173 3.73 -26.70 -14.00
N ARG A 174 3.08 -25.81 -14.76
CA ARG A 174 3.51 -24.42 -15.00
C ARG A 174 2.73 -23.47 -14.09
N GLU A 175 3.22 -22.25 -13.90
CA GLU A 175 2.42 -21.20 -13.26
C GLU A 175 1.14 -20.97 -14.08
N ARG A 176 -0.03 -21.10 -13.45
CA ARG A 176 -1.34 -21.08 -14.11
C ARG A 176 -1.56 -19.82 -14.94
N HIS A 177 -1.16 -18.67 -14.42
CA HIS A 177 -1.28 -17.40 -15.15
C HIS A 177 -0.35 -17.32 -16.38
N ARG A 178 0.73 -18.12 -16.41
CA ARG A 178 1.68 -18.23 -17.54
C ARG A 178 1.45 -19.45 -18.44
N CYS A 179 0.45 -20.27 -18.13
CA CYS A 179 0.22 -21.49 -18.89
C CYS A 179 -0.63 -21.18 -20.12
N LYS A 180 -0.07 -21.34 -21.32
CA LYS A 180 -0.79 -21.20 -22.59
C LYS A 180 -1.98 -22.16 -22.67
N GLU A 181 -1.76 -23.43 -22.32
CA GLU A 181 -2.75 -24.50 -22.38
C GLU A 181 -3.96 -24.25 -21.45
N CYS A 182 -3.74 -23.55 -20.32
CA CYS A 182 -4.82 -23.16 -19.41
C CYS A 182 -5.42 -21.77 -19.71
N GLY A 183 -5.06 -21.12 -20.83
CA GLY A 183 -5.50 -19.76 -21.14
C GLY A 183 -5.00 -18.70 -20.15
N GLY A 184 -3.87 -18.96 -19.49
CA GLY A 184 -3.28 -18.10 -18.47
C GLY A 184 -3.21 -16.63 -18.91
N GLY A 185 -3.69 -15.74 -18.04
CA GLY A 185 -3.88 -14.32 -18.37
C GLY A 185 -2.63 -13.55 -18.81
N SER A 186 -1.42 -14.07 -18.58
CA SER A 186 -0.18 -13.40 -18.98
C SER A 186 0.38 -13.86 -20.32
N ILE A 187 -0.10 -14.97 -20.90
CA ILE A 187 0.35 -15.47 -22.21
C ILE A 187 -0.78 -15.31 -23.25
N CYS A 188 -0.45 -14.82 -24.44
CA CYS A 188 -1.39 -14.77 -25.57
C CYS A 188 -1.47 -16.10 -26.31
N GLU A 189 -2.41 -16.21 -27.24
CA GLU A 189 -2.53 -17.33 -28.17
C GLU A 189 -1.24 -17.60 -28.99
N HIS A 190 -0.44 -16.58 -29.25
CA HIS A 190 0.87 -16.69 -29.90
C HIS A 190 1.97 -17.31 -29.00
N GLY A 191 1.67 -17.68 -27.75
CA GLY A 191 2.65 -18.21 -26.80
C GLY A 191 3.64 -17.18 -26.26
N ARG A 192 3.44 -15.90 -26.56
CA ARG A 192 4.24 -14.77 -26.08
C ARG A 192 3.56 -14.14 -24.85
N HIS A 193 4.33 -13.42 -24.03
CA HIS A 193 3.74 -12.67 -22.92
C HIS A 193 2.86 -11.53 -23.46
N ARG A 194 1.58 -11.46 -23.04
CA ARG A 194 0.57 -10.52 -23.56
C ARG A 194 1.05 -9.08 -23.52
N PHE A 195 1.73 -8.69 -22.45
CA PHE A 195 2.30 -7.35 -22.31
C PHE A 195 3.25 -6.98 -23.45
N SER A 196 4.05 -7.92 -23.96
CA SER A 196 5.07 -7.66 -24.98
C SER A 196 4.71 -8.22 -26.37
N CYS A 197 3.52 -8.78 -26.54
CA CYS A 197 3.12 -9.36 -27.81
C CYS A 197 2.70 -8.25 -28.78
N LYS A 198 3.45 -8.11 -29.89
CA LYS A 198 3.16 -7.13 -30.93
C LYS A 198 1.85 -7.45 -31.67
N GLU A 199 1.62 -8.72 -31.98
CA GLU A 199 0.41 -9.20 -32.68
C GLU A 199 -0.86 -8.93 -31.88
N CYS A 200 -0.80 -9.03 -30.55
CA CYS A 200 -1.95 -8.75 -29.68
C CYS A 200 -2.06 -7.28 -29.23
N GLY A 201 -1.21 -6.38 -29.74
CA GLY A 201 -1.19 -4.97 -29.29
C GLY A 201 -0.87 -4.82 -27.80
N GLY A 202 0.02 -5.66 -27.27
CA GLY A 202 0.37 -5.69 -25.86
C GLY A 202 0.71 -4.33 -25.27
N SER A 203 0.32 -4.07 -24.02
CA SER A 203 0.50 -2.76 -23.35
C SER A 203 1.96 -2.33 -23.13
N GLY A 204 2.94 -3.18 -23.43
CA GLY A 204 4.36 -2.89 -23.48
C GLY A 204 4.89 -2.51 -24.86
N ILE A 205 4.06 -2.58 -25.91
CA ILE A 205 4.37 -2.20 -27.29
C ILE A 205 3.65 -0.88 -27.61
N CYS A 206 4.36 0.06 -28.23
CA CYS A 206 3.76 1.31 -28.69
C CYS A 206 3.19 1.17 -30.10
N GLU A 207 2.48 2.21 -30.56
CA GLU A 207 1.94 2.29 -31.94
C GLU A 207 3.02 2.14 -33.01
N HIS A 208 4.25 2.59 -32.74
CA HIS A 208 5.42 2.42 -33.61
C HIS A 208 5.95 0.97 -33.67
N GLY A 209 5.28 0.01 -33.00
CA GLY A 209 5.66 -1.40 -32.98
C GLY A 209 6.97 -1.71 -32.25
N ARG A 210 7.50 -0.74 -31.48
CA ARG A 210 8.68 -0.87 -30.61
C ARG A 210 8.25 -1.08 -29.17
N ARG A 211 9.16 -1.54 -28.30
CA ARG A 211 8.89 -1.58 -26.86
C ARG A 211 8.66 -0.17 -26.36
N ARG A 212 7.50 0.10 -25.74
CA ARG A 212 7.04 1.43 -25.32
C ARG A 212 8.06 2.13 -24.42
N SER A 213 8.73 1.39 -23.55
CA SER A 213 9.79 1.92 -22.68
C SER A 213 11.05 2.37 -23.43
N GLU A 214 11.31 1.85 -24.62
CA GLU A 214 12.51 2.10 -25.44
C GLU A 214 12.20 2.97 -26.66
N CYS A 215 10.92 3.33 -26.87
CA CYS A 215 10.51 4.14 -27.99
C CYS A 215 10.80 5.63 -27.71
N LYS A 216 11.71 6.23 -28.49
CA LYS A 216 12.04 7.66 -28.42
C LYS A 216 10.81 8.52 -28.75
N GLU A 217 10.07 8.17 -29.79
CA GLU A 217 8.88 8.90 -30.28
C GLU A 217 7.76 8.94 -29.22
N CYS A 218 7.63 7.90 -28.38
CA CYS A 218 6.66 7.87 -27.29
C CYS A 218 7.21 8.40 -25.95
N GLY A 219 8.41 8.99 -25.92
CA GLY A 219 9.05 9.43 -24.67
C GLY A 219 9.33 8.30 -23.68
N GLY A 220 9.61 7.09 -24.18
CA GLY A 220 9.80 5.88 -23.39
C GLY A 220 10.83 6.09 -22.27
N GLY A 221 10.47 5.72 -21.03
CA GLY A 221 11.26 5.99 -19.82
C GLY A 221 12.71 5.44 -19.83
N SER A 222 13.08 4.58 -20.78
CA SER A 222 14.45 4.07 -20.94
C SER A 222 15.33 4.96 -21.81
N ILE A 223 14.76 5.91 -22.56
CA ILE A 223 15.47 6.82 -23.47
C ILE A 223 15.41 8.23 -22.86
N CYS A 224 16.55 8.91 -22.81
CA CYS A 224 16.60 10.32 -22.41
C CYS A 224 16.33 11.25 -23.60
N GLU A 225 16.19 12.54 -23.32
CA GLU A 225 16.01 13.59 -24.34
C GLU A 225 17.13 13.59 -25.39
N HIS A 226 18.36 13.23 -25.00
CA HIS A 226 19.52 13.06 -25.89
C HIS A 226 19.41 11.84 -26.84
N GLY A 227 18.30 11.10 -26.83
CA GLY A 227 18.09 9.91 -27.67
C GLY A 227 18.95 8.70 -27.29
N ARG A 228 19.69 8.78 -26.18
CA ARG A 228 20.50 7.67 -25.65
C ARG A 228 19.73 6.91 -24.58
N ARG A 229 20.14 5.67 -24.29
CA ARG A 229 19.60 4.92 -23.14
C ARG A 229 19.89 5.69 -21.86
N ARG A 230 18.86 6.09 -21.11
CA ARG A 230 18.95 6.96 -19.93
C ARG A 230 19.96 6.44 -18.90
N SER A 231 20.03 5.12 -18.70
CA SER A 231 21.00 4.51 -17.78
C SER A 231 22.46 4.64 -18.22
N ARG A 232 22.74 4.87 -19.51
CA ARG A 232 24.08 4.99 -20.10
C ARG A 232 24.41 6.41 -20.56
N CYS A 233 23.48 7.36 -20.42
CA CYS A 233 23.69 8.72 -20.86
C CYS A 233 24.55 9.46 -19.83
N LYS A 234 25.72 9.96 -20.25
CA LYS A 234 26.60 10.75 -19.39
C LYS A 234 25.98 12.08 -19.01
N GLU A 235 25.38 12.77 -19.98
CA GLU A 235 24.73 14.08 -19.81
C GLU A 235 23.56 14.02 -18.83
N CYS A 236 22.85 12.89 -18.73
CA CYS A 236 21.78 12.69 -17.76
C CYS A 236 22.23 12.06 -16.43
N GLY A 237 23.54 11.88 -16.18
CA GLY A 237 24.03 11.19 -14.98
C GLY A 237 23.54 9.75 -14.87
N GLY A 238 23.43 9.04 -16.00
CA GLY A 238 22.86 7.70 -16.07
C GLY A 238 23.46 6.73 -15.05
N SER A 239 22.63 5.86 -14.47
CA SER A 239 23.03 4.97 -13.36
C SER A 239 24.20 4.01 -13.65
N GLN A 240 24.53 3.78 -14.92
CA GLN A 240 25.67 2.96 -15.35
C GLN A 240 26.94 3.79 -15.60
N ILE A 241 26.91 5.11 -15.45
CA ILE A 241 28.05 6.01 -15.61
C ILE A 241 28.62 6.35 -14.23
N CYS A 242 29.93 6.23 -14.05
CA CYS A 242 30.61 6.65 -12.83
C CYS A 242 30.89 8.15 -12.84
N GLU A 243 31.35 8.69 -11.71
CA GLU A 243 31.81 10.07 -11.60
C GLU A 243 32.93 10.39 -12.61
N HIS A 244 33.78 9.42 -12.95
CA HIS A 244 34.82 9.55 -13.99
C HIS A 244 34.28 9.56 -15.43
N GLY A 245 32.95 9.60 -15.63
CA GLY A 245 32.32 9.62 -16.94
C GLY A 245 32.51 8.34 -17.77
N ARG A 246 32.96 7.24 -17.16
CA ARG A 246 33.10 5.91 -17.80
C ARG A 246 31.93 5.00 -17.39
N GLN A 247 31.73 3.90 -18.11
CA GLN A 247 30.77 2.88 -17.63
C GLN A 247 31.29 2.28 -16.32
N ARG A 248 30.48 2.28 -15.25
CA ARG A 248 30.83 1.78 -13.91
C ARG A 248 31.43 0.37 -13.95
N LEU A 249 30.83 -0.50 -14.77
CA LEU A 249 31.31 -1.87 -15.06
C LEU A 249 32.80 -1.91 -15.48
N GLN A 250 33.24 -0.91 -16.25
CA GLN A 250 34.54 -0.87 -16.92
C GLN A 250 35.46 0.22 -16.34
N CYS A 251 35.07 0.83 -15.22
CA CYS A 251 35.88 1.87 -14.61
C CYS A 251 36.86 1.22 -13.64
N ARG A 252 38.16 1.25 -13.97
CA ARG A 252 39.23 0.72 -13.11
C ARG A 252 39.30 1.46 -11.78
N GLU A 253 39.18 2.79 -11.81
CA GLU A 253 39.21 3.67 -10.64
C GLU A 253 38.05 3.38 -9.66
N CYS A 254 36.88 2.99 -10.17
CA CYS A 254 35.74 2.58 -9.34
C CYS A 254 35.74 1.09 -8.98
N GLY A 255 36.77 0.31 -9.31
CA GLY A 255 36.78 -1.14 -9.08
C GLY A 255 35.65 -1.88 -9.83
N GLY A 256 35.31 -1.41 -11.04
CA GLY A 256 34.20 -1.93 -11.82
C GLY A 256 34.21 -3.45 -11.95
N SER A 257 33.04 -4.09 -11.76
CA SER A 257 32.90 -5.56 -11.71
C SER A 257 33.35 -6.29 -12.99
N GLY A 258 33.48 -5.57 -14.11
CA GLY A 258 33.99 -6.09 -15.38
C GLY A 258 35.51 -6.13 -15.49
N ILE A 259 36.25 -5.59 -14.52
CA ILE A 259 37.71 -5.56 -14.47
C ILE A 259 38.18 -6.46 -13.32
N CYS A 260 39.24 -7.24 -13.55
CA CYS A 260 39.89 -8.02 -12.50
C CYS A 260 40.98 -7.22 -11.77
N GLU A 261 41.50 -7.77 -10.68
CA GLU A 261 42.61 -7.16 -9.94
C GLU A 261 43.87 -6.94 -10.81
N HIS A 262 44.07 -7.80 -11.82
CA HIS A 262 45.14 -7.67 -12.83
C HIS A 262 44.91 -6.53 -13.85
N GLY A 263 43.86 -5.72 -13.69
CA GLY A 263 43.55 -4.59 -14.58
C GLY A 263 43.03 -4.98 -15.97
N ARG A 264 42.79 -6.27 -16.22
CA ARG A 264 42.25 -6.80 -17.49
C ARG A 264 40.73 -6.97 -17.41
N GLN A 265 40.06 -7.07 -18.56
CA GLN A 265 38.65 -7.48 -18.57
C GLN A 265 38.51 -8.86 -17.92
N ARG A 266 37.64 -8.97 -16.91
CA ARG A 266 37.51 -10.17 -16.08
C ARG A 266 37.12 -11.40 -16.89
N SER A 267 36.32 -11.24 -17.94
CA SER A 267 35.97 -12.33 -18.87
C SER A 267 37.13 -12.81 -19.74
N GLN A 268 38.17 -12.00 -19.93
CA GLN A 268 39.33 -12.33 -20.79
C GLN A 268 40.62 -12.56 -20.00
N CYS A 269 40.57 -12.47 -18.67
CA CYS A 269 41.75 -12.66 -17.84
C CYS A 269 42.05 -14.16 -17.68
N LYS A 270 43.21 -14.61 -18.17
CA LYS A 270 43.67 -15.99 -18.02
C LYS A 270 43.91 -16.36 -16.56
N GLU A 271 44.57 -15.47 -15.82
CA GLU A 271 44.90 -15.65 -14.40
C GLU A 271 43.64 -15.77 -13.52
N CYS A 272 42.54 -15.12 -13.91
CA CYS A 272 41.26 -15.23 -13.20
C CYS A 272 40.32 -16.32 -13.75
N GLY A 273 40.76 -17.15 -14.72
CA GLY A 273 39.90 -18.15 -15.35
C GLY A 273 38.66 -17.54 -16.03
N GLY A 274 38.82 -16.37 -16.67
CA GLY A 274 37.73 -15.62 -17.26
C GLY A 274 36.87 -16.45 -18.22
N SER A 275 35.56 -16.20 -18.25
CA SER A 275 34.59 -16.99 -19.04
C SER A 275 34.86 -17.06 -20.55
N GLY A 276 35.65 -16.12 -21.08
CA GLY A 276 36.13 -16.07 -22.45
C GLY A 276 37.44 -16.82 -22.71
N ILE A 277 38.05 -17.42 -21.69
CA ILE A 277 39.23 -18.29 -21.80
C ILE A 277 38.77 -19.75 -21.87
N CYS A 278 39.36 -20.53 -22.78
CA CYS A 278 39.13 -21.98 -22.84
C CYS A 278 40.07 -22.74 -21.91
N GLU A 279 39.80 -24.03 -21.74
CA GLU A 279 40.67 -24.96 -21.00
C GLU A 279 42.11 -24.98 -21.54
N HIS A 280 42.30 -24.69 -22.84
CA HIS A 280 43.62 -24.56 -23.48
C HIS A 280 44.35 -23.24 -23.17
N GLY A 281 43.85 -22.42 -22.24
CA GLY A 281 44.49 -21.15 -21.84
C GLY A 281 44.51 -20.06 -22.92
N ARG A 282 43.67 -20.18 -23.96
CA ARG A 282 43.54 -19.23 -25.08
C ARG A 282 42.17 -18.57 -25.05
N VAL A 283 42.01 -17.45 -25.74
CA VAL A 283 40.69 -16.83 -25.94
C VAL A 283 39.82 -17.83 -26.71
N ARG A 284 38.68 -18.20 -26.13
CA ARG A 284 37.81 -19.28 -26.61
C ARG A 284 37.31 -19.07 -28.04
N SER A 285 37.15 -17.81 -28.47
CA SER A 285 36.77 -17.45 -29.85
C SER A 285 37.91 -17.61 -30.87
N GLN A 286 39.16 -17.66 -30.42
CA GLN A 286 40.37 -17.75 -31.25
C GLN A 286 41.07 -19.12 -31.14
N CYS A 287 40.65 -19.97 -30.21
CA CYS A 287 41.18 -21.32 -30.05
C CYS A 287 40.72 -22.21 -31.21
N LYS A 288 41.65 -22.71 -32.02
CA LYS A 288 41.37 -23.59 -33.17
C LYS A 288 40.65 -24.87 -32.74
N GLU A 289 41.09 -25.50 -31.65
CA GLU A 289 40.48 -26.70 -31.07
C GLU A 289 39.03 -26.45 -30.61
N CYS A 290 38.78 -25.34 -29.89
CA CYS A 290 37.42 -24.99 -29.48
C CYS A 290 36.52 -24.56 -30.65
N ARG A 291 37.09 -23.97 -31.70
CA ARG A 291 36.37 -23.62 -32.93
C ARG A 291 35.96 -24.88 -33.70
N ALA A 292 36.87 -25.86 -33.83
CA ALA A 292 36.58 -27.14 -34.46
C ALA A 292 35.50 -27.92 -33.68
N ALA A 293 35.60 -27.96 -32.34
CA ALA A 293 34.61 -28.61 -31.48
C ALA A 293 33.20 -27.96 -31.51
N LYS A 294 33.10 -26.69 -31.90
CA LYS A 294 31.81 -26.00 -32.10
C LYS A 294 31.23 -26.19 -33.50
N ALA A 295 32.06 -26.44 -34.50
CA ALA A 295 31.62 -26.62 -35.89
C ALA A 295 31.13 -28.05 -36.18
N GLY A 296 31.53 -29.03 -35.37
CA GLY A 296 31.08 -30.42 -35.47
C GLY A 296 29.88 -30.79 -34.59
N LYS A 297 29.12 -29.82 -34.08
CA LYS A 297 27.88 -30.02 -33.31
C LYS A 297 26.68 -29.45 -34.04
#